data_AF-A0A2G9Y3L9-F1
#
_entry.id   AF-A0A2G9Y3L9-F1
#
_cell.length_a   1.000
_cell.length_b   1.000
_cell.length_c   1.000
_cell.angle_alpha   90.00
_cell.angle_beta   90.00
_cell.angle_gamma   90.00
#
_symmetry.space_group_name_H-M   'P 1'
#
loop_
_entity.id
_entity.type
_entity.pdbx_description
1 polymer ?
#
loop_
_entity_poly.entity_id
_entity_poly.type
_entity_poly.pdbx_seq_one_letter_code
_entity_poly.pdbx_strand_id
1 'polypeptide(L)'
;MIRVDIPPLRERKDDIPQIFNYYVDKFSTKYGKKVTKINADVYNKIRYYKWPGNVREIMNVIERIMVIKSDSIIKAEDLSMMDLSSDKESEHSVKVDTLENTEKEMISRVLQKVNNDKKEASKILGINLSTLYRKLKQYNLDE
;
A
#
# COMPACT_ATOMS: atom_id res chain seq x y z
N MET A 1 36.00 -3.53 -12.43
CA MET A 1 34.59 -3.09 -12.38
C MET A 1 34.32 -2.59 -10.97
N ILE A 2 34.18 -1.29 -10.77
CA ILE A 2 33.81 -0.73 -9.46
C ILE A 2 32.28 -0.87 -9.34
N ARG A 3 31.81 -1.55 -8.30
CA ARG A 3 30.37 -1.61 -7.97
C ARG A 3 30.04 -0.42 -7.09
N VAL A 4 29.02 0.35 -7.49
CA VAL A 4 28.47 1.44 -6.70
C VAL A 4 27.10 0.99 -6.22
N ASP A 5 27.00 0.63 -4.95
CA ASP A 5 25.74 0.27 -4.33
C ASP A 5 25.03 1.53 -3.85
N ILE A 6 23.85 1.78 -4.40
CA ILE A 6 23.02 2.92 -4.02
C ILE A 6 22.03 2.43 -2.97
N PRO A 7 22.18 2.80 -1.69
CA PRO A 7 21.25 2.35 -0.66
C PRO A 7 19.85 2.90 -0.93
N PRO A 8 18.80 2.13 -0.62
CA PRO A 8 17.42 2.55 -0.76
C PRO A 8 17.09 3.72 0.16
N LEU A 9 16.04 4.46 -0.18
CA LEU A 9 15.70 5.72 0.46
C LEU A 9 15.39 5.59 1.96
N ARG A 10 14.82 4.45 2.36
CA ARG A 10 14.56 4.10 3.76
C ARG A 10 15.82 4.03 4.65
N GLU A 11 16.99 3.82 4.06
CA GLU A 11 18.29 3.79 4.75
C GLU A 11 18.97 5.16 4.80
N ARG A 12 18.42 6.16 4.09
CA ARG A 12 18.94 7.54 3.99
C ARG A 12 17.85 8.58 4.25
N LYS A 13 17.18 8.45 5.40
CA LYS A 13 15.98 9.23 5.72
C LYS A 13 16.20 10.74 5.76
N ASP A 14 17.44 11.19 6.00
CA ASP A 14 17.81 12.60 6.03
C ASP A 14 17.83 13.26 4.64
N ASP A 15 17.98 12.47 3.57
CA ASP A 15 17.94 12.96 2.19
C ASP A 15 16.49 13.21 1.73
N ILE A 16 15.51 12.54 2.34
CA ILE A 16 14.10 12.55 1.92
C ILE A 16 13.54 13.98 1.84
N PRO A 17 13.67 14.84 2.87
CA PRO A 17 13.14 16.21 2.80
C PRO A 17 13.76 17.04 1.68
N GLN A 18 15.06 16.87 1.41
CA GLN A 18 15.74 17.61 0.34
C GLN A 18 15.26 17.15 -1.04
N ILE A 19 15.19 15.84 -1.26
CA ILE A 19 14.66 15.26 -2.51
C ILE A 19 13.21 15.69 -2.71
N PHE A 20 12.39 15.65 -1.65
CA PHE A 20 11.00 16.08 -1.69
C PHE A 20 10.86 17.54 -2.11
N ASN A 21 11.59 18.45 -1.45
CA ASN A 21 11.56 19.88 -1.77
C ASN A 21 12.01 20.14 -3.22
N TYR A 22 13.06 19.47 -3.69
CA TYR A 22 13.52 19.58 -5.08
C TYR A 22 12.41 19.26 -6.09
N TYR A 23 11.67 18.16 -5.88
CA TYR A 23 10.58 17.80 -6.78
C TYR A 23 9.36 18.72 -6.64
N VAL A 24 9.09 19.24 -5.44
CA VAL A 24 8.06 20.27 -5.24
C VAL A 24 8.37 21.50 -6.10
N ASP A 25 9.60 22.01 -6.05
CA ASP A 25 10.02 23.17 -6.83
C ASP A 25 9.98 22.88 -8.33
N LYS A 26 10.54 21.74 -8.74
CA LYS A 26 10.56 21.29 -10.13
C LYS A 26 9.16 21.23 -10.73
N PHE A 27 8.20 20.63 -10.03
CA PHE A 27 6.83 20.51 -10.52
C PHE A 27 6.04 21.80 -10.36
N SER A 28 6.32 22.60 -9.35
CA SER A 28 5.77 23.96 -9.22
C SER A 28 6.08 24.80 -10.47
N THR A 29 7.34 24.77 -10.93
CA THR A 29 7.74 25.43 -12.18
C THR A 29 7.09 24.79 -13.40
N LYS A 30 7.09 23.45 -13.51
CA LYS A 30 6.52 22.72 -14.67
C LYS A 30 5.03 23.03 -14.88
N TYR A 31 4.25 23.10 -13.81
CA TYR A 31 2.80 23.30 -13.87
C TYR A 31 2.37 24.76 -13.64
N GLY A 32 3.30 25.68 -13.44
CA GLY A 32 2.98 27.08 -13.13
C GLY A 32 2.22 27.26 -11.81
N LYS A 33 2.32 26.30 -10.89
CA LYS A 33 1.66 26.35 -9.58
C LYS A 33 2.69 26.72 -8.52
N LYS A 34 2.41 27.75 -7.73
CA LYS A 34 3.30 28.12 -6.62
C LYS A 34 2.87 27.42 -5.35
N VAL A 35 3.72 26.58 -4.79
CA VAL A 35 3.60 26.12 -3.40
C VAL A 35 4.09 27.23 -2.49
N THR A 36 3.23 27.72 -1.61
CA THR A 36 3.53 28.78 -0.66
C THR A 36 3.89 28.24 0.72
N LYS A 37 3.44 27.03 1.05
CA LYS A 37 3.70 26.40 2.34
C LYS A 37 3.63 24.88 2.28
N ILE A 38 4.50 24.23 3.04
CA ILE A 38 4.43 22.79 3.35
C ILE A 38 4.29 22.69 4.87
N ASN A 39 3.25 22.01 5.36
CA ASN A 39 3.06 21.86 6.80
C ASN A 39 4.14 20.94 7.42
N ALA A 40 4.46 21.16 8.71
CA ALA A 40 5.52 20.44 9.39
C ALA A 40 5.26 18.92 9.53
N ASP A 41 4.00 18.53 9.64
CA ASP A 41 3.54 17.14 9.71
C ASP A 41 3.83 16.34 8.43
N VAL A 42 3.84 16.99 7.25
CA VAL A 42 4.27 16.41 5.97
C VAL A 42 5.67 15.86 6.10
N TYR A 43 6.61 16.63 6.66
CA TYR A 43 8.01 16.25 6.79
C TYR A 43 8.19 15.03 7.70
N ASN A 44 7.39 14.93 8.76
CA ASN A 44 7.37 13.73 9.60
C ASN A 44 6.85 12.52 8.81
N LYS A 45 5.71 12.68 8.12
CA LYS A 45 5.10 11.58 7.35
C LYS A 45 6.03 11.05 6.25
N ILE A 46 6.65 11.93 5.47
CA ILE A 46 7.59 11.50 4.42
C ILE A 46 8.86 10.86 4.98
N ARG A 47 9.35 11.30 6.14
CA ARG A 47 10.58 10.74 6.74
C ARG A 47 10.40 9.30 7.24
N TYR A 48 9.20 8.97 7.74
CA TYR A 48 8.91 7.65 8.31
C TYR A 48 8.24 6.69 7.32
N TYR A 49 7.79 7.17 6.16
CA TYR A 49 7.28 6.31 5.11
C TYR A 49 8.39 5.41 4.52
N LYS A 50 8.04 4.19 4.10
CA LYS A 50 9.01 3.17 3.67
C LYS A 50 9.62 3.42 2.29
N TRP A 51 8.93 4.18 1.43
CA TRP A 51 9.34 4.46 0.06
C TRP A 51 9.76 3.22 -0.74
N PRO A 52 8.88 2.19 -0.91
CA PRO A 52 9.18 1.02 -1.73
C PRO A 52 9.68 1.40 -3.13
N GLY A 53 9.07 2.42 -3.75
CA GLY A 53 9.48 2.94 -5.06
C GLY A 53 10.61 3.97 -5.02
N ASN A 54 11.24 4.19 -3.85
CA ASN A 54 12.34 5.13 -3.63
C ASN A 54 12.04 6.53 -4.21
N VAL A 55 13.00 7.15 -4.90
CA VAL A 55 12.87 8.49 -5.49
C VAL A 55 11.76 8.57 -6.54
N ARG A 56 11.49 7.47 -7.27
CA ARG A 56 10.42 7.42 -8.27
C ARG A 56 9.06 7.63 -7.63
N GLU A 57 8.85 7.07 -6.45
CA GLU A 57 7.60 7.22 -5.71
C GLU A 57 7.44 8.65 -5.19
N ILE A 58 8.49 9.26 -4.64
CA ILE A 58 8.48 10.69 -4.25
C ILE A 58 8.04 11.55 -5.43
N MET A 59 8.67 11.34 -6.58
CA MET A 59 8.37 12.08 -7.79
C MET A 59 6.90 11.95 -8.18
N ASN A 60 6.37 10.72 -8.23
CA ASN A 60 4.98 10.45 -8.63
C ASN A 60 3.97 11.06 -7.65
N VAL A 61 4.25 10.96 -6.34
CA VAL A 61 3.39 11.53 -5.31
C VAL A 61 3.30 13.05 -5.47
N ILE A 62 4.44 13.73 -5.61
CA ILE A 62 4.47 15.18 -5.73
C ILE A 62 3.83 15.63 -7.05
N GLU A 63 4.14 14.96 -8.18
CA GLU A 63 3.54 15.29 -9.47
C GLU A 63 2.02 15.21 -9.40
N ARG A 64 1.49 14.15 -8.80
CA ARG A 64 0.05 13.97 -8.62
C ARG A 64 -0.56 15.01 -7.67
N ILE A 65 0.11 15.39 -6.58
CA ILE A 65 -0.34 16.50 -5.72
C ILE A 65 -0.46 17.78 -6.54
N MET A 66 0.55 18.10 -7.37
CA MET A 66 0.54 19.29 -8.23
C MET A 66 -0.56 19.25 -9.28
N VAL A 67 -0.94 18.08 -9.78
CA VAL A 67 -2.05 17.96 -10.75
C VAL A 67 -3.40 18.12 -10.07
N ILE A 68 -3.62 17.44 -8.94
CA ILE A 68 -4.94 17.35 -8.29
C ILE A 68 -5.28 18.59 -7.46
N LYS A 69 -4.31 19.15 -6.73
CA LYS A 69 -4.61 20.29 -5.85
C LYS A 69 -4.70 21.59 -6.61
N SER A 70 -5.67 22.41 -6.22
CA SER A 70 -5.79 23.80 -6.65
C SER A 70 -5.21 24.79 -5.64
N ASP A 71 -4.95 24.34 -4.41
CA ASP A 71 -4.37 25.18 -3.37
C ASP A 71 -2.82 25.19 -3.41
N SER A 72 -2.22 26.16 -2.73
CA SER A 72 -0.77 26.35 -2.67
C SER A 72 -0.12 25.74 -1.42
N ILE A 73 -0.85 24.96 -0.63
CA ILE A 73 -0.40 24.47 0.67
C ILE A 73 -0.41 22.94 0.65
N ILE A 74 0.75 22.31 0.89
CA ILE A 74 0.83 20.84 1.04
C ILE A 74 0.65 20.47 2.52
N LYS A 75 -0.29 19.56 2.79
CA LYS A 75 -0.63 19.03 4.12
C LYS A 75 -0.48 17.51 4.16
N ALA A 76 -0.43 16.92 5.36
CA ALA A 76 -0.21 15.48 5.51
C ALA A 76 -1.35 14.61 4.92
N GLU A 77 -2.56 15.15 4.81
CA GLU A 77 -3.71 14.49 4.19
C GLU A 77 -3.52 14.33 2.67
N ASP A 78 -2.78 15.24 2.03
CA ASP A 78 -2.45 15.16 0.60
C ASP A 78 -1.50 13.99 0.30
N LEU A 79 -0.81 13.49 1.33
CA LEU A 79 0.03 12.32 1.26
C LEU A 79 -0.73 11.01 1.54
N SER A 80 -2.04 11.03 1.80
CA SER A 80 -2.86 9.82 1.98
C SER A 80 -2.79 8.86 0.79
N MET A 81 -2.43 9.35 -0.39
CA MET A 81 -2.19 8.55 -1.58
C MET A 81 -0.86 7.77 -1.57
N MET A 82 0.03 8.01 -0.61
CA MET A 82 1.17 7.12 -0.34
C MET A 82 0.69 5.74 0.11
N ASP A 83 -0.41 5.67 0.86
CA ASP A 83 -0.97 4.41 1.36
C ASP A 83 -1.52 3.55 0.21
N LEU A 84 -1.95 4.18 -0.89
CA LEU A 84 -2.39 3.49 -2.11
C LEU A 84 -1.22 2.86 -2.90
N SER A 85 0.02 3.22 -2.57
CA SER A 85 1.23 2.72 -3.24
C SER A 85 1.86 1.56 -2.45
N SER A 86 1.66 1.50 -1.13
CA SER A 86 2.13 0.39 -0.29
C SER A 86 1.43 -0.94 -0.58
N ASP A 87 0.21 -0.89 -1.14
CA ASP A 87 -0.52 -2.11 -1.55
C ASP A 87 -0.28 -2.48 -3.03
N LYS A 88 0.24 -1.56 -3.86
CA LYS A 88 0.29 -1.74 -5.31
C LYS A 88 1.56 -2.36 -5.89
N GLU A 89 2.62 -2.52 -5.11
CA GLU A 89 3.74 -3.39 -5.51
C GLU A 89 3.53 -4.86 -5.09
N SER A 90 2.46 -5.18 -4.36
CA SER A 90 2.06 -6.56 -4.02
C SER A 90 0.84 -7.09 -4.77
N GLU A 91 0.12 -6.26 -5.55
CA GLU A 91 -1.14 -6.67 -6.21
C GLU A 91 -1.01 -7.09 -7.69
N HIS A 92 0.18 -7.06 -8.30
CA HIS A 92 0.39 -7.62 -9.65
C HIS A 92 1.30 -8.85 -9.72
N SER A 93 1.73 -9.37 -8.57
CA SER A 93 1.84 -10.82 -8.46
C SER A 93 0.45 -11.30 -8.05
N VAL A 94 -0.30 -11.87 -8.98
CA VAL A 94 -1.14 -13.01 -8.57
C VAL A 94 -0.15 -13.93 -7.87
N LYS A 95 -0.14 -13.98 -6.54
CA LYS A 95 0.46 -15.10 -5.84
C LYS A 95 -0.34 -16.27 -6.40
N VAL A 96 0.24 -16.96 -7.37
CA VAL A 96 -0.26 -18.25 -7.82
C VAL A 96 0.03 -19.16 -6.65
N ASP A 97 -0.85 -19.08 -5.66
CA ASP A 97 -0.86 -19.99 -4.56
C ASP A 97 -1.51 -21.28 -5.04
N THR A 98 -1.29 -22.37 -4.34
CA THR A 98 -1.99 -23.60 -4.67
C THR A 98 -3.50 -23.37 -4.52
N LEU A 99 -4.29 -24.09 -5.32
CA LEU A 99 -5.74 -24.10 -5.16
C LEU A 99 -6.13 -24.42 -3.71
N GLU A 100 -5.35 -25.28 -3.07
CA GLU A 100 -5.50 -25.68 -1.67
C GLU A 100 -5.31 -24.52 -0.68
N ASN A 101 -4.24 -23.73 -0.80
CA ASN A 101 -4.01 -22.58 0.08
C ASN A 101 -5.04 -21.47 -0.14
N THR A 102 -5.37 -21.19 -1.41
CA THR A 102 -6.40 -20.21 -1.77
C THR A 102 -7.75 -20.58 -1.16
N GLU A 103 -8.10 -21.87 -1.25
CA GLU A 103 -9.33 -22.40 -0.67
C GLU A 103 -9.33 -22.34 0.87
N LYS A 104 -8.22 -22.74 1.51
CA LYS A 104 -8.05 -22.66 2.97
C LYS A 104 -8.23 -21.24 3.49
N GLU A 105 -7.57 -20.27 2.86
CA GLU A 105 -7.71 -18.86 3.22
C GLU A 105 -9.14 -18.35 3.03
N MET A 106 -9.78 -18.72 1.91
CA MET A 106 -11.15 -18.31 1.62
C MET A 106 -12.13 -18.83 2.68
N ILE A 107 -12.01 -20.11 3.06
CA ILE A 107 -12.81 -20.72 4.11
C ILE A 107 -12.59 -20.02 5.46
N SER A 108 -11.32 -19.78 5.84
CA SER A 108 -10.98 -19.10 7.09
C SER A 108 -11.54 -17.68 7.16
N ARG A 109 -11.44 -16.91 6.07
CA ARG A 109 -11.95 -15.53 6.01
C ARG A 109 -13.47 -15.49 6.12
N VAL A 110 -14.17 -16.42 5.47
CA VAL A 110 -15.63 -16.48 5.55
C VAL A 110 -16.06 -16.86 6.96
N LEU A 111 -15.44 -17.86 7.59
CA LEU A 111 -15.74 -18.26 8.97
C LEU A 111 -15.56 -17.10 9.96
N GLN A 112 -14.47 -16.35 9.85
CA GLN A 112 -14.27 -15.17 10.70
C GLN A 112 -15.36 -14.11 10.49
N LYS A 113 -15.80 -13.88 9.25
CA LYS A 113 -16.87 -12.91 8.95
C LYS A 113 -18.24 -13.31 9.51
N VAL A 114 -18.52 -14.61 9.61
CA VAL A 114 -19.79 -15.12 10.13
C VAL A 114 -19.67 -15.63 11.57
N ASN A 115 -18.63 -15.24 12.32
CA ASN A 115 -18.40 -15.65 13.70
C ASN A 115 -18.47 -17.19 13.90
N ASN A 116 -17.83 -17.94 13.00
CA ASN A 116 -17.80 -19.41 12.98
C ASN A 116 -19.17 -20.09 12.76
N ASP A 117 -20.20 -19.39 12.28
CA ASP A 117 -21.43 -20.03 11.82
C ASP A 117 -21.17 -20.87 10.55
N LYS A 118 -20.97 -22.18 10.74
CA LYS A 118 -20.67 -23.14 9.67
C LYS A 118 -21.82 -23.22 8.64
N LYS A 119 -23.07 -22.95 9.03
CA LYS A 119 -24.24 -22.99 8.14
C LYS A 119 -24.25 -21.77 7.22
N GLU A 120 -24.06 -20.58 7.77
CA GLU A 120 -23.95 -19.36 6.97
C GLU A 120 -22.67 -19.32 6.13
N ALA A 121 -21.54 -19.82 6.65
CA ALA A 121 -20.30 -19.94 5.88
C ALA A 121 -20.48 -20.85 4.65
N SER A 122 -21.18 -21.98 4.79
CA SER A 122 -21.44 -22.90 3.66
C SER A 122 -22.27 -22.24 2.55
N LYS A 123 -23.24 -21.39 2.90
CA LYS A 123 -24.06 -20.64 1.93
C LYS A 123 -23.23 -19.60 1.18
N ILE A 124 -22.40 -18.84 1.90
CA ILE A 124 -21.54 -17.80 1.30
C ILE A 124 -20.49 -18.42 0.38
N LEU A 125 -19.92 -19.56 0.77
CA LEU A 125 -18.94 -20.30 -0.04
C LEU A 125 -19.58 -21.08 -1.20
N GLY A 126 -20.91 -21.22 -1.23
CA GLY A 126 -21.63 -21.96 -2.27
C GLY A 126 -21.38 -23.47 -2.24
N ILE A 127 -21.01 -24.03 -1.09
CA ILE A 127 -20.72 -25.46 -0.91
C ILE A 127 -21.68 -26.11 0.07
N ASN A 128 -21.89 -27.43 -0.05
CA ASN A 128 -22.66 -28.18 0.94
C ASN A 128 -21.95 -28.15 2.31
N LEU A 129 -22.73 -28.11 3.38
CA LEU A 129 -22.25 -28.17 4.76
C LEU A 129 -21.35 -29.39 5.01
N SER A 130 -21.67 -30.55 4.43
CA SER A 130 -20.81 -31.75 4.52
C SER A 130 -19.44 -31.57 3.87
N THR A 131 -19.37 -30.85 2.74
CA THR A 131 -18.14 -30.48 2.06
C THR A 131 -17.32 -29.51 2.89
N LEU A 132 -17.97 -28.54 3.55
CA LEU A 132 -17.30 -27.61 4.45
C LEU A 132 -16.65 -28.35 5.62
N TYR A 133 -17.38 -29.21 6.35
CA TYR A 133 -16.82 -30.00 7.45
C TYR A 133 -15.63 -30.86 7.02
N ARG A 134 -15.69 -31.49 5.84
CA ARG A 134 -14.56 -32.26 5.29
C ARG A 134 -13.33 -31.38 5.08
N LYS A 135 -13.51 -30.17 4.56
CA LYS A 135 -12.42 -29.21 4.31
C LYS A 135 -11.87 -28.62 5.61
N LEU A 136 -12.71 -28.36 6.62
CA LEU A 136 -12.24 -27.90 7.94
C LEU A 136 -11.34 -28.93 8.61
N LYS A 137 -11.72 -30.21 8.56
CA LYS A 137 -10.89 -31.30 9.04
C LYS A 137 -9.59 -31.48 8.24
N GLN A 138 -9.66 -31.34 6.92
CA GLN A 138 -8.47 -31.42 6.04
C GLN A 138 -7.46 -30.30 6.36
N TYR A 139 -7.93 -29.11 6.70
CA TYR A 139 -7.10 -27.93 6.89
C TYR A 139 -6.77 -27.61 8.36
N ASN A 140 -7.19 -28.48 9.30
CA ASN A 140 -7.09 -28.27 10.76
C ASN A 140 -7.68 -26.91 11.20
N LEU A 141 -8.85 -26.57 10.65
CA LEU A 141 -9.60 -25.35 10.97
C LEU A 141 -10.79 -25.61 11.90
N ASP A 142 -10.89 -26.81 12.46
CA ASP A 142 -11.84 -27.14 13.53
C ASP A 142 -11.17 -26.89 14.89
N GLU A 143 -11.40 -25.70 15.45
CA GLU A 143 -11.36 -25.42 16.90
C GLU A 143 -12.79 -25.12 17.39
#